data_AF-A0A1H5K2I3-F1
#
_entry.id   AF-A0A1H5K2I3-F1
#
_cell.length_a   1.000
_cell.length_b   1.000
_cell.length_c   1.000
_cell.angle_alpha   90.00
_cell.angle_beta   90.00
_cell.angle_gamma   90.00
#
_symmetry.space_group_name_H-M   'P 1'
#
loop_
_entity.id
_entity.type
_entity.pdbx_description
1 polymer ?
#
loop_
_entity_poly.entity_id
_entity_poly.type
_entity_poly.pdbx_seq_one_letter_code
_entity_poly.pdbx_strand_id
1 'polypeptide(L)'
;MSTLDDRPDTAGRTAYDDWFGRGYLRGLDHGQLRQVPELAALLETAPALDDIRFRGEHLTVHAIGTTAYAVLWEEWFGLTSTWVRHASPAAARSWAHQVAAQWLRNETGYRAPGGTLRSWGRREWAAERDLVHGRWHVAVGLHPGVTYASVETGDPVAGWAFLTATLAAAGFPAETWPDEMLQTRQQDLPAPDPKPPTQPGTASAEPQTRSRTWREILRRVLASFRKTR
;
A
#
# COMPACT_ATOMS: atom_id res chain seq x y z
N MET A 1 48.40 10.15 -10.94
CA MET A 1 47.42 9.65 -11.94
C MET A 1 46.26 9.05 -11.16
N SER A 2 45.27 9.89 -10.84
CA SER A 2 43.96 10.03 -11.53
C SER A 2 42.93 9.07 -10.91
N THR A 3 42.17 9.53 -9.90
CA THR A 3 40.80 10.08 -9.98
C THR A 3 39.73 9.03 -10.21
N LEU A 4 39.18 8.47 -9.12
CA LEU A 4 37.78 8.06 -9.07
C LEU A 4 37.09 9.03 -8.11
N ASP A 5 36.42 9.98 -8.75
CA ASP A 5 35.59 11.05 -8.18
C ASP A 5 34.36 10.36 -7.57
N ASP A 6 34.47 9.98 -6.29
CA ASP A 6 33.36 9.50 -5.47
C ASP A 6 32.52 10.72 -5.07
N ARG A 7 31.73 11.23 -6.01
CA ARG A 7 30.67 12.21 -5.70
C ARG A 7 29.47 11.44 -5.18
N PRO A 8 29.12 11.54 -3.88
CA PRO A 8 27.84 11.04 -3.44
C PRO A 8 26.76 11.88 -4.11
N ASP A 9 25.82 11.20 -4.77
CA ASP A 9 24.60 11.73 -5.36
C ASP A 9 23.76 12.43 -4.28
N THR A 10 24.15 13.67 -4.00
CA THR A 10 23.67 14.49 -2.90
C THR A 10 22.29 15.03 -3.20
N ALA A 11 21.91 15.09 -4.48
CA ALA A 11 20.60 15.52 -4.95
C ALA A 11 19.49 14.51 -4.62
N GLY A 12 19.77 13.20 -4.72
CA GLY A 12 18.83 12.15 -4.32
C GLY A 12 18.60 12.09 -2.81
N ARG A 13 19.60 12.46 -2.01
CA ARG A 13 19.57 12.44 -0.55
C ARG A 13 18.93 13.71 0.05
N THR A 14 19.16 14.88 -0.55
CA THR A 14 18.46 16.12 -0.13
C THR A 14 16.98 16.08 -0.48
N ALA A 15 16.59 15.50 -1.62
CA ALA A 15 15.17 15.28 -1.95
C ALA A 15 14.50 14.27 -0.99
N TYR A 16 15.26 13.30 -0.46
CA TYR A 16 14.81 12.32 0.53
C TYR A 16 14.59 12.96 1.91
N ASP A 17 15.49 13.85 2.35
CA ASP A 17 15.42 14.52 3.66
C ASP A 17 14.40 15.66 3.71
N ASP A 18 14.22 16.44 2.63
CA ASP A 18 13.18 17.49 2.52
C ASP A 18 11.75 16.91 2.59
N TRP A 19 11.62 15.61 2.31
CA TRP A 19 10.33 14.93 2.17
C TRP A 19 9.79 14.37 3.49
N PHE A 20 10.64 14.04 4.46
CA PHE A 20 10.23 13.71 5.84
C PHE A 20 9.58 14.91 6.57
N GLY A 21 9.83 16.15 6.11
CA GLY A 21 9.21 17.38 6.61
C GLY A 21 7.79 17.67 6.12
N ARG A 22 6.99 16.64 5.76
CA ARG A 22 5.69 16.74 5.06
C ARG A 22 5.79 17.25 3.62
N GLY A 23 6.83 16.83 2.87
CA GLY A 23 7.02 17.23 1.47
C GLY A 23 5.83 16.90 0.55
N TYR A 24 5.06 15.87 0.89
CA TYR A 24 3.83 15.49 0.19
C TYR A 24 2.69 16.52 0.28
N LEU A 25 2.80 17.57 1.12
CA LEU A 25 1.84 18.68 1.20
C LEU A 25 2.28 19.91 0.39
N ARG A 26 3.51 19.94 -0.12
CA ARG A 26 4.10 21.11 -0.77
C ARG A 26 3.29 21.50 -2.01
N GLY A 27 2.84 22.76 -2.05
CA GLY A 27 2.08 23.31 -3.17
C GLY A 27 0.61 22.86 -3.24
N LEU A 28 0.11 22.16 -2.22
CA LEU A 28 -1.30 21.76 -2.11
C LEU A 28 -2.07 22.68 -1.16
N ASP A 29 -3.36 22.86 -1.43
CA ASP A 29 -4.28 23.51 -0.49
C ASP A 29 -4.64 22.52 0.62
N HIS A 30 -4.20 22.80 1.85
CA HIS A 30 -4.29 21.89 2.98
C HIS A 30 -4.39 22.64 4.32
N GLY A 31 -4.80 21.92 5.37
CA GLY A 31 -4.89 22.47 6.71
C GLY A 31 -5.20 21.41 7.76
N GLN A 32 -5.38 21.84 9.01
CA GLN A 32 -5.73 20.95 10.11
C GLN A 32 -7.26 20.89 10.27
N LEU A 33 -7.83 19.70 10.45
CA LEU A 33 -9.29 19.55 10.59
C LEU A 33 -9.85 20.29 11.80
N ARG A 34 -9.12 20.35 12.91
CA ARG A 34 -9.52 21.13 14.09
C ARG A 34 -9.72 22.63 13.84
N GLN A 35 -9.15 23.16 12.74
CA GLN A 35 -9.30 24.57 12.36
C GLN A 35 -10.53 24.81 11.47
N VAL A 36 -11.17 23.75 10.98
CA VAL A 36 -12.32 23.78 10.07
C VAL A 36 -13.39 22.78 10.52
N PRO A 37 -14.01 22.97 11.70
CA PRO A 37 -14.93 22.00 12.29
C PRO A 37 -16.13 21.66 11.40
N GLU A 38 -16.59 22.60 10.58
CA GLU A 38 -17.66 22.37 9.60
C GLU A 38 -17.25 21.36 8.54
N LEU A 39 -16.01 21.44 8.03
CA LEU A 39 -15.46 20.46 7.09
C LEU A 39 -15.27 19.10 7.77
N ALA A 40 -14.79 19.07 9.01
CA ALA A 40 -14.65 17.83 9.77
C ALA A 40 -15.98 17.09 9.91
N ALA A 41 -17.05 17.79 10.32
CA ALA A 41 -18.39 17.21 10.43
C ALA A 41 -18.94 16.67 9.08
N LEU A 42 -18.65 17.37 7.98
CA LEU A 42 -19.01 16.90 6.64
C LEU A 42 -18.24 15.63 6.25
N LEU A 43 -16.94 15.55 6.58
CA LEU A 43 -16.11 14.38 6.28
C LEU A 43 -16.47 13.16 7.13
N GLU A 44 -16.87 13.36 8.38
CA GLU A 44 -17.30 12.27 9.28
C GLU A 44 -18.62 11.62 8.83
N THR A 45 -19.47 12.38 8.15
CA THR A 45 -20.77 11.88 7.67
C THR A 45 -20.74 11.43 6.21
N ALA A 46 -19.74 11.85 5.43
CA ALA A 46 -19.57 11.43 4.05
C ALA A 46 -18.93 10.03 3.97
N PRO A 47 -19.47 9.11 3.14
CA PRO A 47 -18.82 7.82 2.94
C PRO A 47 -17.50 8.00 2.18
N ALA A 48 -16.44 7.40 2.72
CA ALA A 48 -15.13 7.43 2.08
C ALA A 48 -15.16 6.68 0.73
N LEU A 49 -14.64 7.33 -0.30
CA LEU A 49 -14.41 6.77 -1.63
C LEU A 49 -13.19 5.84 -1.67
N ASP A 50 -12.28 6.01 -0.72
CA ASP A 50 -11.11 5.17 -0.49
C ASP A 50 -10.74 5.26 0.99
N ASP A 51 -10.27 4.16 1.56
CA ASP A 51 -9.92 4.02 2.97
C ASP A 51 -8.67 3.13 3.06
N ILE A 52 -7.53 3.76 3.36
CA ILE A 52 -6.24 3.09 3.52
C ILE A 52 -5.81 3.22 4.97
N ARG A 53 -5.77 2.08 5.66
CA ARG A 53 -5.29 2.01 7.05
C ARG A 53 -3.89 1.44 7.09
N PHE A 54 -2.95 2.18 7.65
CA PHE A 54 -1.53 1.83 7.66
C PHE A 54 -0.91 2.17 9.03
N ARG A 55 -0.51 1.15 9.81
CA ARG A 55 0.20 1.32 11.10
C ARG A 55 -0.45 2.31 12.10
N GLY A 56 -1.77 2.32 12.19
CA GLY A 56 -2.52 3.25 13.05
C GLY A 56 -2.65 4.67 12.48
N GLU A 57 -2.21 4.88 11.25
CA GLU A 57 -2.59 6.02 10.43
C GLU A 57 -3.73 5.61 9.50
N HIS A 58 -4.59 6.57 9.17
CA HIS A 58 -5.75 6.33 8.33
C HIS A 58 -5.85 7.41 7.26
N LEU A 59 -5.75 7.01 5.99
CA LEU A 59 -5.88 7.89 4.83
C LEU A 59 -7.23 7.64 4.17
N THR A 60 -8.10 8.64 4.17
CA THR A 60 -9.41 8.55 3.50
C THR A 60 -9.51 9.53 2.35
N VAL A 61 -10.32 9.19 1.35
CA VAL A 61 -10.68 10.09 0.25
C VAL A 61 -12.18 10.32 0.25
N HIS A 62 -12.59 11.58 0.15
CA HIS A 62 -13.98 12.01 0.18
C HIS A 62 -14.30 12.90 -1.01
N ALA A 63 -15.55 12.88 -1.46
CA ALA A 63 -16.09 13.84 -2.41
C ALA A 63 -17.25 14.59 -1.76
N ILE A 64 -17.10 15.91 -1.64
CA ILE A 64 -18.09 16.80 -1.04
C ILE A 64 -18.44 17.86 -2.08
N GLY A 65 -19.65 17.78 -2.64
CA GLY A 65 -20.05 18.63 -3.75
C GLY A 65 -19.14 18.46 -4.97
N THR A 66 -18.54 19.55 -5.44
CA THR A 66 -17.58 19.55 -6.56
C THR A 66 -16.12 19.37 -6.14
N THR A 67 -15.87 19.22 -4.84
CA THR A 67 -14.52 19.20 -4.27
C THR A 67 -14.16 17.81 -3.76
N ALA A 68 -12.92 17.39 -4.00
CA ALA A 68 -12.38 16.16 -3.42
C ALA A 68 -11.39 16.48 -2.31
N TYR A 69 -11.43 15.68 -1.24
CA TYR A 69 -10.55 15.80 -0.10
C TYR A 69 -9.84 14.48 0.12
N ALA A 70 -8.54 14.54 0.37
CA ALA A 70 -7.80 13.45 1.02
C ALA A 70 -7.54 13.87 2.46
N VAL A 71 -7.74 12.95 3.41
CA VAL A 71 -7.61 13.22 4.83
C VAL A 71 -6.65 12.22 5.43
N LEU A 72 -5.61 12.73 6.07
CA LEU A 72 -4.72 12.02 6.95
C LEU A 72 -5.26 12.11 8.38
N TRP A 73 -5.79 10.99 8.86
CA TRP A 73 -6.23 10.81 10.24
C TRP A 73 -5.07 10.25 11.06
N GLU A 74 -4.55 11.07 11.97
CA GLU A 74 -3.51 10.67 12.93
C GLU A 74 -4.22 10.07 14.18
N GLU A 75 -4.47 8.74 14.18
CA GLU A 75 -5.30 8.09 15.23
C GLU A 75 -4.66 8.21 16.62
N TRP A 76 -3.33 8.31 16.69
CA TRP A 76 -2.57 8.40 17.95
C TRP A 76 -2.68 9.78 18.63
N PHE A 77 -3.01 10.83 17.88
CA PHE A 77 -2.97 12.21 18.37
C PHE A 77 -4.32 12.93 18.31
N GLY A 78 -5.38 12.29 17.81
CA GLY A 78 -6.80 12.64 17.97
C GLY A 78 -7.27 13.98 17.36
N LEU A 79 -6.39 14.96 17.14
CA LEU A 79 -6.75 16.34 16.76
C LEU A 79 -5.79 17.00 15.75
N THR A 80 -4.80 16.28 15.24
CA THR A 80 -3.79 16.77 14.26
C THR A 80 -4.02 16.24 12.85
N SER A 81 -5.23 15.73 12.59
CA SER A 81 -5.62 15.22 11.28
C SER A 81 -5.56 16.33 10.22
N THR A 82 -4.92 16.02 9.10
CA THR A 82 -4.63 16.97 8.03
C THR A 82 -5.56 16.71 6.83
N TRP A 83 -6.26 17.73 6.36
CA TRP A 83 -7.04 17.65 5.12
C TRP A 83 -6.23 18.25 3.97
N VAL A 84 -6.42 17.71 2.77
CA VAL A 84 -5.80 18.17 1.52
C VAL A 84 -6.87 18.22 0.44
N ARG A 85 -6.99 19.37 -0.23
CA ARG A 85 -7.97 19.58 -1.30
C ARG A 85 -7.38 19.19 -2.66
N HIS A 86 -8.19 18.53 -3.46
CA HIS A 86 -7.85 18.15 -4.83
C HIS A 86 -8.97 18.52 -5.82
N ALA A 87 -8.58 18.71 -7.08
CA ALA A 87 -9.47 19.04 -8.18
C ALA A 87 -10.43 17.89 -8.57
N SER A 88 -10.13 16.64 -8.18
CA SER A 88 -10.98 15.48 -8.47
C SER A 88 -10.74 14.33 -7.49
N PRO A 89 -11.71 13.40 -7.34
CA PRO A 89 -11.52 12.18 -6.55
C PRO A 89 -10.37 11.30 -7.04
N ALA A 90 -10.12 11.28 -8.35
CA ALA A 90 -9.01 10.53 -8.92
C ALA A 90 -7.64 11.11 -8.51
N ALA A 91 -7.52 12.44 -8.48
CA ALA A 91 -6.32 13.12 -8.00
C ALA A 91 -6.11 12.89 -6.50
N ALA A 92 -7.17 12.98 -5.69
CA ALA A 92 -7.11 12.68 -4.25
C ALA A 92 -6.69 11.23 -3.97
N ARG A 93 -7.26 10.25 -4.68
CA ARG A 93 -6.83 8.84 -4.58
C ARG A 93 -5.38 8.65 -5.01
N SER A 94 -4.96 9.25 -6.12
CA SER A 94 -3.58 9.16 -6.57
C SER A 94 -2.60 9.72 -5.54
N TRP A 95 -2.94 10.85 -4.91
CA TRP A 95 -2.15 11.42 -3.82
C TRP A 95 -2.11 10.49 -2.60
N ALA A 96 -3.26 10.00 -2.13
CA ALA A 96 -3.33 9.09 -0.97
C ALA A 96 -2.51 7.81 -1.19
N HIS A 97 -2.58 7.24 -2.40
CA HIS A 97 -1.80 6.06 -2.79
C HIS A 97 -0.30 6.34 -2.84
N GLN A 98 0.10 7.54 -3.28
CA GLN A 98 1.51 7.95 -3.26
C GLN A 98 2.04 8.10 -1.83
N VAL A 99 1.25 8.71 -0.93
CA VAL A 99 1.61 8.84 0.49
C VAL A 99 1.71 7.46 1.13
N ALA A 100 0.71 6.59 0.96
CA ALA A 100 0.73 5.24 1.52
C ALA A 100 1.89 4.40 0.99
N ALA A 101 2.17 4.46 -0.32
CA ALA A 101 3.32 3.77 -0.90
C ALA A 101 4.66 4.26 -0.33
N GLN A 102 4.75 5.56 -0.08
CA GLN A 102 5.95 6.17 0.46
C GLN A 102 6.14 5.79 1.94
N TRP A 103 5.10 5.84 2.77
CA TRP A 103 5.18 5.32 4.14
C TRP A 103 5.64 3.87 4.15
N LEU A 104 5.01 3.02 3.33
CA LEU A 104 5.40 1.62 3.21
C LEU A 104 6.89 1.46 2.88
N ARG A 105 7.43 2.27 1.95
CA ARG A 105 8.85 2.24 1.56
C ARG A 105 9.77 2.76 2.66
N ASN A 106 9.45 3.88 3.29
CA ASN A 106 10.26 4.47 4.36
C ASN A 106 10.39 3.53 5.57
N GLU A 107 9.36 2.70 5.77
CA GLU A 107 9.29 1.74 6.86
C GLU A 107 9.85 0.34 6.50
N THR A 108 10.23 0.11 5.23
CA THR A 108 10.96 -1.12 4.87
C THR A 108 12.32 -1.14 5.54
N GLY A 109 12.55 -2.15 6.38
CA GLY A 109 13.79 -2.30 7.15
C GLY A 109 13.63 -1.98 8.64
N TYR A 110 12.51 -1.41 9.09
CA TYR A 110 12.22 -1.28 10.51
C TYR A 110 11.87 -2.66 11.10
N ARG A 111 12.84 -3.29 11.78
CA ARG A 111 12.65 -4.57 12.48
C ARG A 111 12.38 -4.29 13.95
N ALA A 112 11.11 -4.17 14.34
CA ALA A 112 10.76 -4.27 15.75
C ALA A 112 10.96 -5.75 16.19
N PRO A 113 11.83 -6.06 17.17
CA PRO A 113 11.92 -7.41 17.71
C PRO A 113 10.56 -7.83 18.28
N GLY A 114 10.03 -8.98 17.83
CA GLY A 114 8.68 -9.42 18.22
C GLY A 114 7.53 -8.63 17.56
N GLY A 115 7.83 -7.86 16.51
CA GLY A 115 6.84 -7.00 15.83
C GLY A 115 5.69 -7.76 15.19
N THR A 116 4.52 -7.14 15.22
CA THR A 116 3.28 -7.56 14.53
C THR A 116 3.28 -7.21 13.05
N LEU A 117 4.33 -6.52 12.58
CA LEU A 117 4.50 -6.07 11.22
C LEU A 117 5.67 -6.83 10.57
N ARG A 118 5.44 -7.34 9.37
CA ARG A 118 6.46 -7.98 8.52
C ARG A 118 6.57 -7.20 7.23
N SER A 119 7.70 -6.51 7.04
CA SER A 119 7.93 -5.64 5.89
C SER A 119 9.10 -6.15 5.07
N TRP A 120 8.93 -6.16 3.76
CA TRP A 120 9.92 -6.60 2.80
C TRP A 120 10.01 -5.58 1.67
N GLY A 121 11.16 -5.45 1.04
CA GLY A 121 11.26 -4.56 -0.09
C GLY A 121 12.61 -4.57 -0.76
N ARG A 122 12.64 -3.94 -1.92
CA ARG A 122 13.82 -3.55 -2.70
C ARG A 122 13.61 -2.10 -3.15
N ARG A 123 14.57 -1.55 -3.91
CA ARG A 123 14.44 -0.20 -4.49
C ARG A 123 13.12 -0.03 -5.24
N GLU A 124 12.68 -1.02 -6.01
CA GLU A 124 11.56 -0.88 -6.94
C GLU A 124 10.19 -1.26 -6.36
N TRP A 125 10.13 -1.99 -5.25
CA TRP A 125 8.87 -2.39 -4.61
C TRP A 125 9.02 -2.56 -3.10
N ALA A 126 7.92 -2.41 -2.38
CA ALA A 126 7.82 -2.68 -0.96
C ALA A 126 6.52 -3.42 -0.67
N ALA A 127 6.52 -4.30 0.32
CA ALA A 127 5.34 -5.02 0.78
C ALA A 127 5.36 -5.13 2.31
N GLU A 128 4.18 -5.16 2.91
CA GLU A 128 4.03 -5.35 4.35
C GLU A 128 2.82 -6.22 4.65
N ARG A 129 2.95 -7.01 5.71
CA ARG A 129 1.86 -7.71 6.37
C ARG A 129 1.74 -7.21 7.81
N ASP A 130 0.55 -6.76 8.17
CA ASP A 130 0.11 -6.51 9.54
C ASP A 130 -0.63 -7.73 10.09
N LEU A 131 -0.01 -8.40 11.05
CA LEU A 131 -0.52 -9.62 11.69
C LEU A 131 -1.71 -9.34 12.61
N VAL A 132 -1.79 -8.16 13.22
CA VAL A 132 -2.86 -7.83 14.18
C VAL A 132 -4.16 -7.54 13.46
N HIS A 133 -4.07 -6.77 12.38
CA HIS A 133 -5.26 -6.32 11.64
C HIS A 133 -5.51 -7.11 10.36
N GLY A 134 -4.66 -8.09 10.03
CA GLY A 134 -4.78 -8.87 8.80
C GLY A 134 -4.63 -8.02 7.54
N ARG A 135 -3.84 -6.95 7.57
CA ARG A 135 -3.68 -6.06 6.41
C ARG A 135 -2.45 -6.42 5.62
N TRP A 136 -2.57 -6.36 4.31
CA TRP A 136 -1.49 -6.65 3.37
C TRP A 136 -1.36 -5.46 2.43
N HIS A 137 -0.15 -4.94 2.31
CA HIS A 137 0.15 -3.74 1.55
C HIS A 137 1.24 -4.04 0.53
N VAL A 138 1.16 -3.41 -0.63
CA VAL A 138 2.21 -3.48 -1.65
C VAL A 138 2.30 -2.15 -2.40
N ALA A 139 3.53 -1.69 -2.61
CA ALA A 139 3.88 -0.54 -3.43
C ALA A 139 4.87 -0.96 -4.51
N VAL A 140 4.65 -0.55 -5.76
CA VAL A 140 5.50 -0.92 -6.89
C VAL A 140 5.80 0.28 -7.78
N GLY A 141 7.04 0.40 -8.27
CA GLY A 141 7.51 1.52 -9.08
C GLY A 141 8.07 2.69 -8.26
N LEU A 142 8.87 3.54 -8.89
CA LEU A 142 9.48 4.71 -8.24
C LEU A 142 8.59 5.95 -8.38
N HIS A 143 8.85 6.98 -7.58
CA HIS A 143 8.20 8.28 -7.74
C HIS A 143 8.85 9.10 -8.87
N PRO A 144 8.07 9.80 -9.72
CA PRO A 144 6.62 9.70 -9.87
C PRO A 144 6.23 8.42 -10.63
N GLY A 145 5.07 7.83 -10.30
CA GLY A 145 4.57 6.60 -10.96
C GLY A 145 4.45 5.35 -10.09
N VAL A 146 4.53 5.50 -8.77
CA VAL A 146 4.28 4.39 -7.84
C VAL A 146 2.81 3.94 -7.89
N THR A 147 2.60 2.64 -7.88
CA THR A 147 1.28 2.01 -7.71
C THR A 147 1.20 1.42 -6.31
N TYR A 148 0.13 1.71 -5.60
CA TYR A 148 -0.18 1.15 -4.29
C TYR A 148 -1.40 0.23 -4.38
N ALA A 149 -1.38 -0.86 -3.62
CA ALA A 149 -2.55 -1.69 -3.40
C ALA A 149 -2.52 -2.27 -1.98
N SER A 150 -3.71 -2.57 -1.46
CA SER A 150 -3.87 -3.27 -0.19
C SER A 150 -5.06 -4.23 -0.21
N VAL A 151 -5.04 -5.19 0.70
CA VAL A 151 -6.18 -6.06 1.03
C VAL A 151 -6.21 -6.32 2.54
N GLU A 152 -7.40 -6.39 3.11
CA GLU A 152 -7.62 -6.79 4.50
C GLU A 152 -8.18 -8.21 4.53
N THR A 153 -7.40 -9.14 5.05
CA THR A 153 -7.72 -10.55 5.24
C THR A 153 -6.87 -11.19 6.34
N GLY A 154 -7.55 -11.81 7.31
CA GLY A 154 -6.88 -12.64 8.31
C GLY A 154 -6.38 -13.99 7.77
N ASP A 155 -6.87 -14.42 6.60
CA ASP A 155 -6.41 -15.64 5.93
C ASP A 155 -5.04 -15.42 5.26
N PRO A 156 -3.97 -16.12 5.71
CA PRO A 156 -2.65 -16.01 5.11
C PRO A 156 -2.61 -16.47 3.65
N VAL A 157 -3.44 -17.42 3.24
CA VAL A 157 -3.47 -17.93 1.86
C VAL A 157 -3.92 -16.83 0.91
N ALA A 158 -5.03 -16.15 1.22
CA ALA A 158 -5.52 -15.01 0.45
C ALA A 158 -4.51 -13.85 0.40
N GLY A 159 -3.87 -13.54 1.55
CA GLY A 159 -2.85 -12.49 1.63
C GLY A 159 -1.62 -12.76 0.77
N TRP A 160 -1.07 -13.98 0.83
CA TRP A 160 0.03 -14.39 -0.03
C TRP A 160 -0.36 -14.44 -1.50
N ALA A 161 -1.59 -14.86 -1.84
CA ALA A 161 -2.08 -14.83 -3.21
C ALA A 161 -2.14 -13.39 -3.76
N PHE A 162 -2.59 -12.43 -2.94
CA PHE A 162 -2.59 -11.01 -3.26
C PHE A 162 -1.18 -10.48 -3.54
N LEU A 163 -0.21 -10.73 -2.64
CA LEU A 163 1.17 -10.29 -2.84
C LEU A 163 1.79 -10.95 -4.08
N THR A 164 1.59 -12.26 -4.26
CA THR A 164 2.12 -13.01 -5.41
C THR A 164 1.60 -12.43 -6.72
N ALA A 165 0.29 -12.25 -6.85
CA ALA A 165 -0.32 -11.75 -8.07
C ALA A 165 0.11 -10.30 -8.37
N THR A 166 0.18 -9.45 -7.35
CA THR A 166 0.50 -8.03 -7.54
C THR A 166 1.98 -7.82 -7.89
N LEU A 167 2.90 -8.52 -7.23
CA LEU A 167 4.34 -8.44 -7.51
C LEU A 167 4.69 -9.09 -8.86
N ALA A 168 4.12 -10.26 -9.16
CA ALA A 168 4.32 -10.92 -10.45
C ALA A 168 3.81 -10.08 -11.63
N ALA A 169 2.65 -9.43 -11.48
CA ALA A 169 2.10 -8.51 -12.48
C ALA A 169 3.05 -7.34 -12.80
N ALA A 170 3.90 -6.97 -11.86
CA ALA A 170 4.90 -5.92 -12.02
C ALA A 170 6.30 -6.43 -12.39
N GLY A 171 6.46 -7.74 -12.64
CA GLY A 171 7.74 -8.33 -13.05
C GLY A 171 8.63 -8.81 -11.90
N PHE A 172 8.08 -8.93 -10.68
CA PHE A 172 8.79 -9.44 -9.50
C PHE A 172 8.22 -10.81 -9.07
N PRO A 173 8.53 -11.89 -9.82
CA PRO A 173 8.02 -13.22 -9.48
C PRO A 173 8.69 -13.76 -8.21
N ALA A 174 8.10 -14.79 -7.60
CA ALA A 174 8.45 -15.24 -6.25
C ALA A 174 9.93 -15.63 -6.09
N GLU A 175 10.57 -16.06 -7.17
CA GLU A 175 11.99 -16.45 -7.21
C GLU A 175 12.93 -15.25 -6.98
N THR A 176 12.42 -14.01 -7.09
CA THR A 176 13.19 -12.78 -6.89
C THR A 176 13.04 -12.18 -5.48
N TRP A 177 12.17 -12.78 -4.66
CA TRP A 177 11.85 -12.27 -3.33
C TRP A 177 13.01 -12.51 -2.34
N PRO A 178 13.15 -11.66 -1.31
CA PRO A 178 14.12 -11.90 -0.24
C PRO A 178 13.83 -13.21 0.50
N ASP A 179 14.88 -13.91 0.95
CA ASP A 179 14.76 -15.19 1.67
C ASP A 179 13.86 -15.09 2.90
N GLU A 180 13.90 -13.98 3.62
CA GLU A 180 13.03 -13.74 4.79
C GLU A 180 11.53 -13.73 4.42
N MET A 181 11.18 -13.18 3.26
CA MET A 181 9.81 -13.19 2.76
C MET A 181 9.38 -14.61 2.39
N LEU A 182 10.28 -15.38 1.75
CA LEU A 182 10.04 -16.77 1.39
C LEU A 182 9.89 -17.66 2.63
N GLN A 183 10.73 -17.46 3.65
CA GLN A 183 10.66 -18.18 4.92
C GLN A 183 9.36 -17.87 5.65
N THR A 184 8.94 -16.60 5.72
CA THR A 184 7.66 -16.22 6.33
C THR A 184 6.49 -16.87 5.59
N ARG A 185 6.53 -16.86 4.25
CA ARG A 185 5.52 -17.53 3.43
C ARG A 185 5.42 -19.02 3.70
N GLN A 186 6.55 -19.70 3.87
CA GLN A 186 6.58 -21.13 4.19
C GLN A 186 6.04 -21.42 5.61
N GLN A 187 6.22 -20.51 6.56
CA GLN A 187 5.67 -20.62 7.91
C GLN A 187 4.15 -20.41 7.94
N ASP A 188 3.65 -19.50 7.11
CA ASP A 188 2.24 -19.14 7.04
C ASP A 188 1.37 -20.13 6.29
N LEU A 189 1.91 -20.69 5.21
CA LEU A 189 1.16 -21.59 4.35
C LEU A 189 1.31 -23.01 4.89
N PRO A 190 0.20 -23.77 5.00
CA PRO A 190 0.28 -25.17 5.39
C PRO A 190 1.20 -25.90 4.42
N ALA A 191 1.96 -26.88 4.94
CA ALA A 191 2.67 -27.80 4.08
C ALA A 191 1.65 -28.40 3.09
N PRO A 192 1.97 -28.49 1.79
CA PRO A 192 1.08 -29.18 0.87
C PRO A 192 0.82 -30.57 1.44
N ASP A 193 -0.46 -30.94 1.57
CA ASP A 193 -0.83 -32.27 2.04
C ASP A 193 0.02 -33.29 1.28
N PRO A 194 0.63 -34.27 1.97
CA PRO A 194 1.31 -35.36 1.28
C PRO A 194 0.32 -35.93 0.28
N LYS A 195 0.69 -35.93 -1.01
CA LYS A 195 -0.19 -36.35 -2.11
C LYS A 195 -0.97 -37.59 -1.67
N PRO A 196 -2.31 -37.52 -1.56
CA PRO A 196 -3.09 -38.71 -1.31
C PRO A 196 -2.74 -39.72 -2.41
N PRO A 197 -2.60 -41.02 -2.09
CA PRO A 197 -2.45 -42.03 -3.12
C PRO A 197 -3.58 -41.84 -4.14
N THR A 198 -3.22 -41.71 -5.42
CA THR A 198 -4.12 -41.44 -6.53
C THR A 198 -5.33 -42.37 -6.46
N GLN A 199 -6.48 -41.85 -6.04
CA GLN A 199 -7.78 -42.51 -6.19
C GLN A 199 -8.56 -41.81 -7.31
N PRO A 200 -9.17 -42.58 -8.23
CA PRO A 200 -9.92 -42.00 -9.32
C PRO A 200 -11.32 -41.52 -8.87
N GLY A 201 -11.54 -40.21 -8.99
CA GLY A 201 -12.82 -39.60 -9.36
C GLY A 201 -13.84 -39.30 -8.27
N THR A 202 -14.21 -38.03 -8.13
CA THR A 202 -15.57 -37.51 -8.43
C THR A 202 -15.60 -35.99 -8.35
N ALA A 203 -16.24 -35.34 -9.32
CA ALA A 203 -16.46 -33.91 -9.37
C ALA A 203 -17.66 -33.51 -8.49
N SER A 204 -17.63 -32.34 -7.83
CA SER A 204 -18.86 -31.55 -7.62
C SER A 204 -18.62 -30.09 -7.19
N ALA A 205 -19.27 -29.22 -7.98
CA ALA A 205 -19.89 -27.92 -7.73
C ALA A 205 -19.24 -26.83 -6.85
N GLU A 206 -18.97 -25.72 -7.53
CA GLU A 206 -18.68 -24.35 -7.07
C GLU A 206 -19.96 -23.65 -6.54
N PRO A 207 -19.90 -22.86 -5.45
CA PRO A 207 -20.79 -21.71 -5.28
C PRO A 207 -19.99 -20.41 -5.48
N GLN A 208 -20.31 -19.68 -6.55
CA GLN A 208 -19.79 -18.34 -6.81
C GLN A 208 -20.57 -17.30 -5.99
N THR A 209 -20.03 -16.92 -4.84
CA THR A 209 -20.41 -15.66 -4.18
C THR A 209 -19.57 -14.54 -4.77
N ARG A 210 -20.22 -13.63 -5.51
CA ARG A 210 -19.61 -12.41 -6.08
C ARG A 210 -19.16 -11.46 -4.97
N SER A 211 -17.96 -11.69 -4.41
CA SER A 211 -17.20 -10.59 -3.81
C SER A 211 -16.60 -9.76 -4.94
N ARG A 212 -16.48 -8.44 -4.77
CA ARG A 212 -15.69 -7.60 -5.67
C ARG A 212 -14.25 -8.12 -5.66
N THR A 213 -13.96 -8.99 -6.62
CA THR A 213 -12.76 -9.80 -6.58
C THR A 213 -11.54 -8.90 -6.72
N TRP A 214 -10.50 -9.13 -5.92
CA TRP A 214 -9.14 -8.62 -6.08
C TRP A 214 -8.65 -8.62 -7.54
N ARG A 215 -9.21 -9.48 -8.41
CA ARG A 215 -9.03 -9.49 -9.87
C ARG A 215 -9.36 -8.13 -10.52
N GLU A 216 -10.33 -7.38 -10.03
CA GLU A 216 -10.64 -6.02 -10.50
C GLU A 216 -9.56 -5.00 -10.10
N ILE A 217 -9.00 -5.14 -8.89
CA ILE A 217 -7.84 -4.36 -8.43
C ILE A 217 -6.64 -4.71 -9.30
N LEU A 218 -6.40 -6.00 -9.56
CA LEU A 218 -5.32 -6.48 -10.42
C LEU A 218 -5.45 -5.96 -11.85
N ARG A 219 -6.66 -5.94 -12.42
CA ARG A 219 -6.90 -5.35 -13.74
C ARG A 219 -6.58 -3.86 -13.77
N ARG A 220 -6.89 -3.11 -12.72
CA ARG A 220 -6.55 -1.67 -12.64
C ARG A 220 -5.04 -1.45 -12.54
N VAL A 221 -4.34 -2.24 -11.73
CA VAL A 221 -2.88 -2.21 -11.61
C VAL A 221 -2.22 -2.59 -12.94
N LEU A 222 -2.67 -3.65 -13.60
CA LEU A 222 -2.17 -4.03 -14.93
C LEU A 222 -2.45 -2.95 -16.00
N ALA A 223 -3.59 -2.26 -15.90
CA ALA A 223 -3.94 -1.18 -16.82
C ALA A 223 -3.07 0.08 -16.63
N SER A 224 -2.59 0.36 -15.41
CA SER A 224 -1.65 1.47 -15.19
C SER A 224 -0.26 1.16 -15.74
N PHE A 225 0.24 -0.08 -15.61
CA PHE A 225 1.53 -0.49 -16.17
C PHE A 225 1.60 -0.47 -17.71
N ARG A 226 0.47 -0.65 -18.39
CA ARG A 226 0.41 -0.58 -19.87
C ARG A 226 0.46 0.85 -20.41
N LYS A 227 0.20 1.88 -19.59
CA LYS A 227 0.20 3.28 -20.02
C LYS A 227 1.57 3.97 -19.91
N THR A 228 2.55 3.30 -19.31
CA THR A 228 3.90 3.84 -19.05
C THR A 228 5.00 3.20 -19.91
N ARG A 229 4.63 2.47 -20.98
CA ARG A 229 5.55 1.99 -22.03
C ARG A 229 5.28 2.67 -23.36
#